data_AF-A0A6M3ZSD8-F1
#
_entry.id   AF-A0A6M3ZSD8-F1
#
_cell.length_a   1.000
_cell.length_b   1.000
_cell.length_c   1.000
_cell.angle_alpha   90.00
_cell.angle_beta   90.00
_cell.angle_gamma   90.00
#
_symmetry.space_group_name_H-M   'P 1'
#
loop_
_entity.id
_entity.type
_entity.pdbx_description
1 polymer ?
#
loop_
_entity_poly.entity_id
_entity_poly.type
_entity_poly.pdbx_seq_one_letter_code
_entity_poly.pdbx_strand_id
1 'polypeptide(L)'
;MKTYTVVPWLVALLALSGCATEAYRATENLCAPAAYAQYPVIQQTRMEMRSRPILVPTGQTRCSSVTNGNRTDTVCQDIMRTEYQPYPVYVTVDINEYGRDQVITACARNQCMKTHGNPDCK
;
A
#
# COMPACT_ATOMS: atom_id res chain seq x y z
N MET A 1 31.19 22.17 25.26
CA MET A 1 31.56 22.54 23.87
C MET A 1 32.55 21.48 23.40
N LYS A 2 32.36 20.60 22.41
CA LYS A 2 31.66 20.62 21.13
C LYS A 2 31.28 19.15 20.81
N THR A 3 29.99 18.84 20.69
CA THR A 3 29.47 17.54 20.21
C THR A 3 29.04 17.60 18.73
N TYR A 4 29.43 18.65 18.01
CA TYR A 4 28.89 18.98 16.67
C TYR A 4 29.59 18.30 15.48
N THR A 5 30.66 17.53 15.70
CA THR A 5 31.44 16.93 14.59
C THR A 5 30.96 15.53 14.17
N VAL A 6 30.15 14.85 14.99
CA VAL A 6 29.68 13.48 14.70
C VAL A 6 28.35 13.46 13.92
N VAL A 7 27.57 14.54 14.03
CA VAL A 7 26.27 14.71 13.37
C VAL A 7 26.34 14.72 11.83
N PRO A 8 27.30 15.42 11.17
CA PRO A 8 27.28 15.51 9.70
C PRO A 8 27.58 14.18 8.99
N TRP A 9 28.40 13.31 9.60
CA TRP A 9 28.71 12.00 9.02
C TRP A 9 27.55 11.01 9.08
N LEU A 10 26.75 11.06 10.15
CA LEU A 10 25.55 10.23 10.29
C LEU A 10 24.44 10.62 9.30
N VAL A 11 24.29 11.92 9.01
CA VAL A 11 23.32 12.41 8.02
C VAL A 11 23.71 12.02 6.59
N ALA A 12 25.02 12.00 6.27
CA ALA A 12 25.49 11.57 4.95
C ALA A 12 25.24 10.07 4.69
N LEU A 13 25.39 9.22 5.72
CA LEU A 13 25.12 7.78 5.61
C LEU A 13 23.61 7.47 5.49
N LEU A 14 22.75 8.28 6.12
CA LEU A 14 21.29 8.15 5.99
C LEU A 14 20.76 8.63 4.63
N ALA A 15 21.47 9.53 3.93
CA ALA A 15 21.08 9.97 2.60
C ALA A 15 21.28 8.90 1.51
N LEU A 16 22.11 7.89 1.76
CA LEU A 16 22.39 6.79 0.84
C LEU A 16 21.44 5.59 0.99
N SER A 17 20.57 5.58 2.02
CA SER A 17 19.61 4.48 2.24
C SER A 17 18.25 4.68 1.55
N GLY A 18 18.17 5.54 0.53
CA GLY A 18 16.97 5.68 -0.29
C GLY A 18 16.76 4.44 -1.17
N CYS A 19 15.60 3.80 -1.08
CA CYS A 19 15.25 2.52 -1.74
C CYS A 19 15.27 2.50 -3.29
N ALA A 20 15.73 3.56 -3.96
CA ALA A 20 16.07 3.56 -5.39
C ALA A 20 17.17 4.60 -5.63
N THR A 21 18.23 4.23 -6.35
CA THR A 21 19.29 5.18 -6.72
C THR A 21 18.72 6.21 -7.71
N GLU A 22 19.20 7.46 -7.64
CA GLU A 22 18.80 8.51 -8.58
C GLU A 22 19.09 8.08 -10.04
N ALA A 23 20.20 7.36 -10.24
CA ALA A 23 20.59 6.78 -11.51
C ALA A 23 19.56 5.77 -12.06
N TYR A 24 19.01 4.90 -11.19
CA TYR A 24 17.96 3.96 -11.60
C TYR A 24 16.66 4.67 -12.02
N ARG A 25 16.25 5.72 -11.29
CA ARG A 25 15.06 6.51 -11.67
C ARG A 25 15.26 7.24 -12.99
N ALA A 26 16.46 7.75 -13.24
CA ALA A 26 16.79 8.38 -14.51
C ALA A 26 16.69 7.38 -15.68
N THR A 27 17.19 6.15 -15.51
CA THR A 27 17.08 5.10 -16.55
C THR A 27 15.64 4.63 -16.76
N GLU A 28 14.83 4.50 -15.70
CA GLU A 28 13.39 4.21 -15.84
C GLU A 28 12.66 5.28 -16.65
N ASN A 29 12.92 6.56 -16.38
CA ASN A 29 12.30 7.66 -17.13
C ASN A 29 12.67 7.66 -18.62
N LEU A 30 13.89 7.23 -18.97
CA LEU A 30 14.32 7.07 -20.36
C LEU A 30 13.60 5.90 -21.05
N CYS A 31 13.30 4.84 -20.32
CA CYS A 31 12.63 3.65 -20.83
C CYS A 31 11.10 3.79 -20.94
N ALA A 32 10.51 4.69 -20.15
CA ALA A 32 9.06 4.88 -20.08
C ALA A 32 8.39 5.17 -21.44
N PRO A 33 8.84 6.13 -22.28
CA PRO A 33 8.13 6.49 -23.52
C PRO A 33 7.96 5.32 -24.49
N ALA A 34 8.99 4.49 -24.66
CA ALA A 34 8.93 3.31 -25.52
C ALA A 34 7.96 2.26 -24.95
N ALA A 35 7.97 2.06 -23.63
CA ALA A 35 7.04 1.15 -22.97
C ALA A 35 5.58 1.61 -23.08
N TYR A 36 5.30 2.91 -22.95
CA TYR A 36 3.94 3.46 -23.15
C TYR A 36 3.47 3.38 -24.61
N ALA A 37 4.39 3.45 -25.58
CA ALA A 37 4.05 3.26 -26.99
C ALA A 37 3.66 1.80 -27.29
N GLN A 38 4.33 0.83 -26.65
CA GLN A 38 4.03 -0.60 -26.82
C GLN A 38 2.83 -1.06 -25.97
N TYR A 39 2.72 -0.55 -24.74
CA TYR A 39 1.70 -0.88 -23.75
C TYR A 39 0.99 0.39 -23.29
N PRO A 40 0.08 0.96 -24.12
CA PRO A 40 -0.65 2.16 -23.77
C PRO A 40 -1.55 1.92 -22.55
N VAL A 41 -1.92 3.01 -21.87
CA VAL A 41 -2.86 2.96 -20.74
C VAL A 41 -4.22 2.53 -21.27
N ILE A 42 -4.71 1.38 -20.81
CA ILE A 42 -6.05 0.89 -21.15
C ILE A 42 -6.82 0.67 -19.87
N GLN A 43 -7.71 1.61 -19.58
CA GLN A 43 -8.56 1.55 -18.39
C GLN A 43 -9.72 0.60 -18.66
N GLN A 44 -9.83 -0.45 -17.85
CA GLN A 44 -10.96 -1.39 -17.88
C GLN A 44 -11.62 -1.45 -16.52
N THR A 45 -12.95 -1.29 -16.50
CA THR A 45 -13.75 -1.51 -15.29
C THR A 45 -14.08 -2.99 -15.19
N ARG A 46 -13.70 -3.61 -14.06
CA ARG A 46 -14.02 -5.00 -13.75
C ARG A 46 -14.70 -5.10 -12.38
N MET A 47 -15.51 -6.13 -12.21
CA MET A 47 -16.11 -6.45 -10.92
C MET A 47 -15.09 -7.25 -10.09
N GLU A 48 -14.84 -6.81 -8.87
CA GLU A 48 -13.96 -7.45 -7.90
C GLU A 48 -14.74 -7.70 -6.60
N MET A 49 -14.59 -8.89 -6.02
CA MET A 49 -15.19 -9.19 -4.72
C MET A 49 -14.28 -8.68 -3.61
N ARG A 50 -14.78 -7.76 -2.79
CA ARG A 50 -14.08 -7.26 -1.60
C ARG A 50 -14.78 -7.73 -0.35
N SER A 51 -14.06 -7.71 0.77
CA SER A 51 -14.62 -8.07 2.09
C SER A 51 -14.72 -6.82 2.95
N ARG A 52 -15.86 -6.63 3.60
CA ARG A 52 -16.04 -5.56 4.60
C ARG A 52 -16.44 -6.14 5.96
N PRO A 53 -15.98 -5.55 7.07
CA PRO A 53 -16.44 -5.93 8.39
C PRO A 53 -17.88 -5.46 8.59
N ILE A 54 -18.73 -6.34 9.10
CA ILE A 54 -20.08 -6.05 9.55
C ILE A 54 -20.25 -6.51 11.00
N LEU A 55 -21.06 -5.79 11.77
CA LEU A 55 -21.42 -6.19 13.13
C LEU A 55 -22.73 -6.97 13.08
N VAL A 56 -22.69 -8.21 13.56
CA VAL A 56 -23.83 -9.13 13.56
C VAL A 56 -24.16 -9.48 15.00
N PRO A 57 -25.44 -9.41 15.43
CA PRO A 57 -25.82 -9.80 16.78
C PRO A 57 -25.56 -11.29 17.00
N THR A 58 -24.97 -11.62 18.15
CA THR A 58 -24.68 -13.03 18.51
C THR A 58 -25.90 -13.79 19.03
N GLY A 59 -27.01 -13.09 19.25
CA GLY A 59 -28.18 -13.61 19.96
C GLY A 59 -28.04 -13.60 21.48
N GLN A 60 -26.91 -13.13 22.03
CA GLN A 60 -26.70 -12.95 23.46
C GLN A 60 -26.85 -11.49 23.85
N THR A 61 -27.40 -11.25 25.05
CA THR A 61 -27.53 -9.92 25.65
C THR A 61 -26.72 -9.83 26.94
N ARG A 62 -26.10 -8.68 27.16
CA ARG A 62 -25.50 -8.32 28.44
C ARG A 62 -26.38 -7.29 29.12
N CYS A 63 -26.96 -7.67 30.24
CA CYS A 63 -27.78 -6.78 31.06
C CYS A 63 -27.03 -6.40 32.34
N SER A 64 -27.14 -5.14 32.73
CA SER A 64 -26.68 -4.63 34.02
C SER A 64 -27.82 -3.91 34.71
N SER A 65 -28.00 -4.16 36.00
CA SER A 65 -29.04 -3.53 36.82
C SER A 65 -28.38 -2.69 37.90
N VAL A 66 -28.88 -1.48 38.11
CA VAL A 66 -28.46 -0.60 39.19
C VAL A 66 -29.68 -0.26 40.03
N THR A 67 -29.61 -0.54 41.33
CA THR A 67 -30.67 -0.21 42.28
C THR A 67 -30.35 1.11 42.97
N ASN A 68 -31.24 2.10 42.80
CA ASN A 68 -31.17 3.41 43.42
C ASN A 68 -32.39 3.58 44.34
N GLY A 69 -32.18 3.38 45.65
CA GLY A 69 -33.27 3.42 46.63
C GLY A 69 -34.31 2.33 46.35
N ASN A 70 -35.54 2.74 46.02
CA ASN A 70 -36.67 1.82 45.80
C ASN A 70 -36.91 1.49 44.31
N ARG A 71 -36.00 1.89 43.42
CA ARG A 71 -36.11 1.66 41.98
C ARG A 71 -34.89 0.90 41.46
N THR A 72 -35.13 -0.10 40.63
CA THR A 72 -34.08 -0.83 39.90
C THR A 72 -34.21 -0.50 38.43
N ASP A 73 -33.16 0.08 37.86
CA ASP A 73 -33.07 0.34 36.42
C ASP A 73 -32.16 -0.73 35.79
N THR A 74 -32.68 -1.44 34.80
CA THR A 74 -31.93 -2.47 34.05
C THR A 74 -31.68 -2.00 32.63
N VAL A 75 -30.42 -2.01 32.21
CA VAL A 75 -30.01 -1.70 30.83
C VAL A 75 -29.43 -2.96 30.21
N CYS A 76 -29.96 -3.36 29.05
CA CYS A 76 -29.49 -4.49 28.26
C CYS A 76 -28.88 -4.01 26.95
N GLN A 77 -27.76 -4.60 26.56
CA GLN A 77 -27.10 -4.37 25.27
C GLN A 77 -26.81 -5.71 24.59
N ASP A 78 -27.06 -5.76 23.28
CA ASP A 78 -26.74 -6.94 22.48
C ASP A 78 -25.22 -7.11 22.35
N ILE A 79 -24.75 -8.35 22.48
CA ILE A 79 -23.35 -8.68 22.23
C ILE A 79 -23.19 -8.86 20.72
N MET A 80 -22.39 -7.98 20.12
CA MET A 80 -22.11 -7.98 18.68
C MET A 80 -20.83 -8.76 18.37
N ARG A 81 -20.83 -9.44 17.22
CA ARG A 81 -19.66 -10.12 16.63
C ARG A 81 -19.30 -9.45 15.30
N THR A 82 -18.01 -9.32 15.03
CA THR A 82 -17.55 -8.88 13.69
C THR A 82 -17.52 -10.08 12.75
N GLU A 83 -18.20 -9.97 11.62
CA GLU A 83 -18.14 -10.92 10.51
C GLU A 83 -17.70 -10.21 9.23
N TYR A 84 -17.12 -10.95 8.28
CA TYR A 84 -16.69 -10.39 7.01
C TYR A 84 -17.69 -10.76 5.91
N GLN A 85 -18.29 -9.74 5.30
CA GLN A 85 -19.24 -9.91 4.22
C GLN A 85 -18.56 -9.64 2.86
N PRO A 86 -18.59 -10.59 1.91
CA PRO A 86 -18.16 -10.33 0.55
C PRO A 86 -19.17 -9.43 -0.17
N TYR A 87 -18.69 -8.43 -0.90
CA TYR A 87 -19.50 -7.52 -1.68
C TYR A 87 -18.82 -7.18 -3.01
N PRO A 88 -19.58 -7.05 -4.11
CA PRO A 88 -19.02 -6.69 -5.41
C PRO A 88 -18.68 -5.19 -5.44
N VAL A 89 -17.51 -4.87 -5.98
CA VAL A 89 -17.06 -3.50 -6.26
C VAL A 89 -16.60 -3.43 -7.70
N TYR A 90 -17.01 -2.38 -8.41
CA TYR A 90 -16.45 -2.07 -9.72
C TYR A 90 -15.18 -1.25 -9.54
N VAL A 91 -14.07 -1.80 -10.01
CA VAL A 91 -12.75 -1.15 -9.97
C VAL A 91 -12.27 -0.91 -11.40
N THR A 92 -11.79 0.30 -11.65
CA THR A 92 -11.12 0.64 -12.90
C THR A 92 -9.63 0.39 -12.73
N VAL A 93 -9.07 -0.48 -13.56
CA VAL A 93 -7.66 -0.87 -13.53
C VAL A 93 -7.05 -0.67 -14.92
N ASP A 94 -5.77 -0.31 -14.97
CA ASP A 94 -5.02 -0.35 -16.22
C ASP A 94 -4.54 -1.78 -16.48
N ILE A 95 -5.12 -2.43 -17.48
CA ILE A 95 -4.82 -3.82 -17.80
C ILE A 95 -3.39 -4.03 -18.28
N ASN A 96 -2.77 -2.96 -18.80
CA ASN A 96 -1.43 -2.99 -19.36
C ASN A 96 -0.38 -2.54 -18.36
N GLU A 97 -0.75 -2.05 -17.18
CA GLU A 97 0.17 -1.54 -16.16
C GLU A 97 1.27 -2.56 -15.86
N TYR A 98 0.88 -3.78 -15.52
CA TYR A 98 1.84 -4.85 -15.22
C TYR A 98 2.81 -5.12 -16.39
N GLY A 99 2.29 -5.26 -17.62
CA GLY A 99 3.12 -5.52 -18.78
C GLY A 99 4.09 -4.37 -19.08
N ARG A 100 3.59 -3.14 -18.98
CA ARG A 100 4.38 -1.92 -19.17
C ARG A 100 5.49 -1.81 -18.14
N ASP A 101 5.20 -2.06 -16.87
CA ASP A 101 6.18 -1.97 -15.78
C ASP A 101 7.29 -3.01 -15.94
N GLN A 102 6.97 -4.22 -16.41
CA GLN A 102 7.97 -5.24 -16.73
C GLN A 102 8.93 -4.78 -17.84
N VAL A 103 8.40 -4.15 -18.89
CA VAL A 103 9.22 -3.61 -19.99
C VAL A 103 10.13 -2.48 -19.51
N ILE A 104 9.58 -1.54 -18.71
CA ILE A 104 10.36 -0.44 -18.13
C ILE A 104 11.48 -1.01 -17.26
N THR A 105 11.16 -1.94 -16.35
CA THR A 105 12.13 -2.57 -15.44
C THR A 105 13.22 -3.30 -16.21
N ALA A 106 12.86 -4.09 -17.23
CA ALA A 106 13.83 -4.83 -18.04
C ALA A 106 14.77 -3.90 -18.82
N CYS A 107 14.23 -2.82 -19.40
CA CYS A 107 15.02 -1.80 -20.09
C CYS A 107 15.97 -1.08 -19.12
N ALA A 108 15.46 -0.64 -17.96
CA ALA A 108 16.25 0.04 -16.93
C ALA A 108 17.40 -0.85 -16.44
N ARG A 109 17.13 -2.11 -16.10
CA ARG A 109 18.16 -3.08 -15.67
C ARG A 109 19.23 -3.31 -16.72
N ASN A 110 18.85 -3.47 -17.99
CA ASN A 110 19.81 -3.64 -19.07
C ASN A 110 20.70 -2.39 -19.24
N GLN A 111 20.08 -1.20 -19.17
CA GLN A 111 20.82 0.05 -19.25
C GLN A 111 21.77 0.21 -18.06
N CYS A 112 21.31 -0.09 -16.84
CA CYS A 112 22.13 -0.09 -15.62
C CYS A 112 23.31 -1.05 -15.71
N MET A 113 23.09 -2.26 -16.23
CA MET A 113 24.17 -3.23 -16.46
C MET A 113 25.23 -2.69 -17.42
N LYS A 114 24.83 -1.94 -18.46
CA LYS A 114 25.77 -1.35 -19.43
C LYS A 114 26.54 -0.17 -18.87
N THR A 115 25.91 0.69 -18.06
CA THR A 115 26.53 1.93 -17.58
C THR A 115 27.24 1.79 -16.24
N HIS A 116 26.72 0.94 -15.33
CA HIS A 116 27.24 0.77 -13.97
C HIS A 116 27.74 -0.66 -13.68
N GLY A 117 27.57 -1.60 -14.62
CA GLY A 117 27.99 -2.99 -14.42
C GLY A 117 27.12 -3.78 -13.44
N ASN A 118 26.00 -3.21 -12.98
CA ASN A 118 25.05 -3.85 -12.07
C ASN A 118 23.60 -3.46 -12.42
N PRO A 119 22.60 -4.31 -12.12
CA PRO A 119 21.23 -4.10 -12.57
C PRO A 119 20.48 -3.02 -11.77
N ASP A 120 21.04 -2.59 -10.64
CA ASP A 120 20.42 -1.65 -9.72
C ASP A 120 20.91 -0.20 -9.93
N CYS A 121 21.76 0.05 -10.93
CA CYS A 121 22.42 1.34 -11.15
C CYS A 121 23.08 1.87 -9.85
N LYS A 122 23.84 1.01 -9.17
CA LYS A 122 24.61 1.31 -7.94
C LYS A 122 26.10 1.52 -8.21
#